data_AF-A0A846DIV7-F1
#
_entry.id   AF-A0A846DIV7-F1
#
_cell.length_a   1.000
_cell.length_b   1.000
_cell.length_c   1.000
_cell.angle_alpha   90.00
_cell.angle_beta   90.00
_cell.angle_gamma   90.00
#
_symmetry.space_group_name_H-M   'P 1'
#
loop_
_entity.id
_entity.type
_entity.pdbx_description
1 polymer ?
#
loop_
_entity_poly.entity_id
_entity_poly.type
_entity_poly.pdbx_seq_one_letter_code
_entity_poly.pdbx_strand_id
1 'polypeptide(L)'
;MDYLNLGCGSRFHPTWTNVNFVSTGDGVIAHDLTQGIPFPDASFDVVYHSHLLEHFLKTTAESFLKECCRVLRPQGVLRVVVPDLEQLARTYLIALEQASSGSQEWAANYEWILLEMYDQTVRCRPGGDMAAYLSREYIPNETFVLKRLGVEAKNLIETGRKRRQKPQPASVPESQSKPLLQKIYRFIRYSTYPRELLLKLLLGQDYRALQIGRFRQSGEVHQWMYDRYSLSVLLEQCALEGIVQRTATESYIPEWVDFNLDTEPDGTVYKPDSLFIEAIKPAP
;
A
#
# COMPACT_ATOMS: atom_id res chain seq x y z
N MET A 1 6.56 7.42 -26.15
CA MET A 1 5.43 7.73 -25.27
C MET A 1 5.99 8.29 -23.99
N ASP A 2 5.32 9.27 -23.39
CA ASP A 2 5.65 9.80 -22.08
C ASP A 2 4.81 9.10 -21.03
N TYR A 3 5.48 8.48 -20.05
CA TYR A 3 4.84 7.68 -19.01
C TYR A 3 5.01 8.32 -17.63
N LEU A 4 3.93 8.34 -16.84
CA LEU A 4 3.91 8.85 -15.46
C LEU A 4 3.48 7.75 -14.48
N ASN A 5 4.30 7.50 -13.47
CA ASN A 5 4.03 6.57 -12.38
C ASN A 5 3.88 7.35 -11.06
N LEU A 6 2.70 7.32 -10.48
CA LEU A 6 2.35 8.06 -9.27
C LEU A 6 2.29 7.12 -8.07
N GLY A 7 2.90 7.53 -6.96
CA GLY A 7 2.96 6.71 -5.74
C GLY A 7 3.84 5.47 -5.90
N CYS A 8 4.94 5.60 -6.65
CA CYS A 8 5.69 4.44 -7.13
C CYS A 8 6.37 3.59 -6.03
N GLY A 9 6.49 4.11 -4.80
CA GLY A 9 7.20 3.43 -3.73
C GLY A 9 8.60 2.98 -4.16
N SER A 10 8.91 1.69 -4.02
CA SER A 10 10.16 1.08 -4.52
C SER A 10 9.99 0.34 -5.84
N ARG A 11 8.81 0.38 -6.48
CA ARG A 11 8.49 -0.36 -7.70
C ARG A 11 8.29 0.62 -8.86
N PHE A 12 9.36 0.84 -9.61
CA PHE A 12 9.35 1.80 -10.71
C PHE A 12 10.29 1.38 -11.84
N HIS A 13 10.01 1.92 -13.03
CA HIS A 13 10.82 1.67 -14.22
C HIS A 13 11.59 2.95 -14.63
N PRO A 14 12.88 2.86 -15.01
CA PRO A 14 13.71 4.04 -15.32
C PRO A 14 13.23 4.91 -16.48
N THR A 15 12.44 4.34 -17.40
CA THR A 15 11.88 5.10 -18.54
C THR A 15 10.64 5.90 -18.18
N TRP A 16 10.10 5.72 -16.98
CA TRP A 16 8.92 6.42 -16.49
C TRP A 16 9.33 7.66 -15.69
N THR A 17 8.51 8.70 -15.74
CA THR A 17 8.57 9.77 -14.73
C THR A 17 7.94 9.23 -13.46
N ASN A 18 8.73 9.08 -12.39
CA ASN A 18 8.28 8.45 -11.15
C ASN A 18 8.10 9.49 -10.04
N VAL A 19 6.95 9.47 -9.37
CA VAL A 19 6.61 10.39 -8.29
C VAL A 19 6.23 9.60 -7.05
N ASN A 20 6.76 10.00 -5.90
CA ASN A 20 6.39 9.43 -4.60
C ASN A 20 6.45 10.49 -3.48
N PHE A 21 5.74 10.26 -2.37
CA PHE A 21 5.70 11.20 -1.25
C PHE A 21 7.11 11.54 -0.70
N VAL A 22 8.00 10.55 -0.70
CA VAL A 22 9.43 10.71 -0.42
C VAL A 22 10.24 10.11 -1.55
N SER A 23 11.38 10.69 -1.90
CA SER A 23 12.27 10.10 -2.90
C SER A 23 12.83 8.77 -2.36
N THR A 24 12.63 7.70 -3.13
CA THR A 24 13.02 6.32 -2.78
C THR A 24 14.23 5.83 -3.58
N GLY A 25 14.71 6.62 -4.53
CA GLY A 25 15.85 6.29 -5.39
C GLY A 25 16.11 7.36 -6.43
N ASP A 26 17.21 7.19 -7.17
CA ASP A 26 17.54 8.06 -8.30
C ASP A 26 16.44 8.01 -9.36
N GLY A 27 15.97 9.17 -9.80
CA GLY A 27 14.86 9.29 -10.76
C GLY A 27 13.46 9.29 -10.15
N VAL A 28 13.33 9.30 -8.81
CA VAL A 28 12.03 9.45 -8.13
C VAL A 28 11.87 10.88 -7.59
N ILE A 29 10.88 11.59 -8.12
CA ILE A 29 10.51 12.94 -7.71
C ILE A 29 9.73 12.87 -6.40
N ALA A 30 10.25 13.52 -5.35
CA ALA A 30 9.56 13.68 -4.08
C ALA A 30 8.47 14.73 -4.21
N HIS A 31 7.20 14.34 -4.12
CA HIS A 31 6.06 15.25 -4.19
C HIS A 31 4.83 14.70 -3.46
N ASP A 32 4.11 15.58 -2.79
CA ASP A 32 2.84 15.27 -2.14
C ASP A 32 1.68 15.40 -3.13
N LEU A 33 1.15 14.26 -3.57
CA LEU A 33 0.06 14.19 -4.55
C LEU A 33 -1.28 14.70 -4.00
N THR A 34 -1.40 14.95 -2.70
CA THR A 34 -2.56 15.67 -2.14
C THR A 34 -2.58 17.15 -2.56
N GLN A 35 -1.45 17.68 -3.04
CA GLN A 35 -1.31 19.04 -3.55
C GLN A 35 -1.49 19.13 -5.08
N GLY A 36 -1.94 18.05 -5.73
CA GLY A 36 -2.07 17.95 -7.18
C GLY A 36 -0.82 17.39 -7.87
N ILE A 37 -0.92 17.16 -9.18
CA ILE A 37 0.17 16.56 -9.96
C ILE A 37 1.05 17.68 -10.56
N PRO A 38 2.38 17.72 -10.30
CA PRO A 38 3.22 18.88 -10.58
C PRO A 38 3.69 18.94 -12.05
N PHE A 39 2.78 18.64 -12.98
CA PHE A 39 3.06 18.65 -14.42
C PHE A 39 1.98 19.42 -15.19
N PRO A 40 2.32 19.97 -16.38
CA PRO A 40 1.36 20.66 -17.23
C PRO A 40 0.23 19.74 -17.72
N ASP A 41 -0.83 20.36 -18.24
CA ASP A 41 -1.92 19.65 -18.89
C ASP A 41 -1.41 18.88 -20.11
N ALA A 42 -2.00 17.72 -20.41
CA ALA A 42 -1.70 16.93 -21.60
C ALA A 42 -0.20 16.67 -21.84
N SER A 43 0.52 16.33 -20.77
CA SER A 43 1.97 16.08 -20.81
C SER A 43 2.33 14.59 -20.89
N PHE A 44 1.40 13.66 -20.64
CA PHE A 44 1.67 12.23 -20.64
C PHE A 44 0.72 11.44 -21.54
N ASP A 45 1.23 10.39 -22.17
CA ASP A 45 0.42 9.42 -22.93
C ASP A 45 -0.18 8.37 -22.00
N VAL A 46 0.51 8.08 -20.89
CA VAL A 46 0.10 7.08 -19.91
C VAL A 46 0.30 7.61 -18.50
N VAL A 47 -0.71 7.44 -17.65
CA VAL A 47 -0.63 7.63 -16.21
C VAL A 47 -0.94 6.30 -15.54
N TYR A 48 -0.10 5.90 -14.60
CA TYR A 48 -0.24 4.67 -13.83
C TYR A 48 -0.10 4.97 -12.34
N HIS A 49 -0.91 4.31 -11.53
CA HIS A 49 -0.64 4.17 -10.11
C HIS A 49 -1.15 2.84 -9.59
N SER A 50 -0.44 2.30 -8.60
CA SER A 50 -0.76 1.02 -7.99
C SER A 50 -0.68 1.13 -6.48
N HIS A 51 -1.75 0.70 -5.81
CA HIS A 51 -1.91 0.77 -4.36
C HIS A 51 -1.67 2.19 -3.81
N LEU A 52 -2.36 3.16 -4.41
CA LEU A 52 -2.27 4.59 -4.09
C LEU A 52 -3.65 5.20 -3.80
N LEU A 53 -4.63 4.97 -4.67
CA LEU A 53 -5.93 5.65 -4.63
C LEU A 53 -6.70 5.37 -3.33
N GLU A 54 -6.57 4.17 -2.77
CA GLU A 54 -7.18 3.75 -1.51
C GLU A 54 -6.72 4.60 -0.31
N HIS A 55 -5.59 5.29 -0.41
CA HIS A 55 -5.06 6.15 0.64
C HIS A 55 -5.67 7.56 0.62
N PHE A 56 -6.43 7.90 -0.42
CA PHE A 56 -7.16 9.16 -0.50
C PHE A 56 -8.55 9.05 0.13
N LEU A 57 -8.97 10.09 0.86
CA LEU A 57 -10.37 10.22 1.25
C LEU A 57 -11.24 10.23 -0.01
N LYS A 58 -12.46 9.71 0.07
CA LYS A 58 -13.40 9.67 -1.05
C LYS A 58 -13.58 11.04 -1.72
N THR A 59 -13.59 12.12 -0.93
CA THR A 59 -13.71 13.51 -1.42
C THR A 59 -12.48 14.00 -2.18
N THR A 60 -11.28 13.53 -1.82
CA THR A 60 -10.02 13.91 -2.46
C THR A 60 -9.64 12.99 -3.62
N ALA A 61 -10.13 11.75 -3.62
CA ALA A 61 -9.87 10.77 -4.67
C ALA A 61 -10.39 11.23 -6.04
N GLU A 62 -11.57 11.85 -6.08
CA GLU A 62 -12.12 12.44 -7.31
C GLU A 62 -11.23 13.57 -7.83
N SER A 63 -10.78 14.48 -6.96
CA SER A 63 -9.85 15.56 -7.34
C SER A 63 -8.53 15.02 -7.88
N PHE A 64 -7.99 13.97 -7.25
CA PHE A 64 -6.77 13.31 -7.70
C PHE A 64 -6.94 12.66 -9.09
N LEU A 65 -8.04 11.96 -9.34
CA LEU A 65 -8.30 11.37 -10.66
C LEU A 65 -8.59 12.42 -11.74
N LYS A 66 -9.18 13.57 -11.39
CA LYS A 66 -9.27 14.73 -12.29
C LYS A 66 -7.89 15.29 -12.64
N GLU A 67 -6.95 15.32 -11.70
CA GLU A 67 -5.56 15.67 -11.99
C GLU A 67 -4.89 14.65 -12.93
N CYS A 68 -5.12 13.34 -12.73
CA CYS A 68 -4.66 12.31 -13.66
C CYS A 68 -5.22 12.56 -15.08
N CYS A 69 -6.50 12.85 -15.20
CA CYS A 69 -7.14 13.21 -16.47
C CYS A 69 -6.56 14.50 -17.06
N ARG A 70 -6.26 15.52 -16.23
CA ARG A 70 -5.66 16.79 -16.67
C ARG A 70 -4.31 16.57 -17.36
N VAL A 71 -3.41 15.82 -16.72
CA VAL A 71 -2.06 15.59 -17.25
C VAL A 71 -2.01 14.59 -18.40
N LEU A 72 -3.03 13.77 -18.59
CA LEU A 72 -3.16 12.88 -19.75
C LEU A 72 -3.40 13.67 -21.04
N ARG A 73 -2.75 13.26 -22.13
CA ARG A 73 -3.10 13.69 -23.49
C ARG A 73 -4.44 13.11 -23.91
N PRO A 74 -5.17 13.73 -24.84
CA PRO A 74 -6.36 13.10 -25.43
C PRO A 74 -6.00 11.72 -25.99
N GLN A 75 -6.88 10.75 -25.80
CA GLN A 75 -6.64 9.32 -26.07
C GLN A 75 -5.55 8.66 -25.21
N GLY A 76 -5.03 9.34 -24.18
CA GLY A 76 -4.09 8.79 -23.22
C GLY A 76 -4.76 7.79 -22.27
N VAL A 77 -3.96 6.86 -21.74
CA VAL A 77 -4.44 5.74 -20.90
C VAL A 77 -4.15 6.02 -19.43
N LEU A 78 -5.18 5.95 -18.59
CA LEU A 78 -5.05 5.83 -17.15
C LEU A 78 -5.15 4.35 -16.77
N ARG A 79 -4.14 3.83 -16.07
CA ARG A 79 -4.19 2.51 -15.45
C ARG A 79 -4.20 2.64 -13.92
N VAL A 80 -5.27 2.18 -13.30
CA VAL A 80 -5.49 2.21 -11.85
C VAL A 80 -5.45 0.80 -11.29
N VAL A 81 -4.59 0.60 -10.28
CA VAL A 81 -4.51 -0.66 -9.54
C VAL A 81 -4.75 -0.39 -8.06
N VAL A 82 -5.71 -1.11 -7.48
CA VAL A 82 -6.15 -0.97 -6.08
C VAL A 82 -6.46 -2.35 -5.49
N PRO A 83 -6.50 -2.53 -4.15
CA PRO A 83 -7.02 -3.75 -3.54
C PRO A 83 -8.46 -4.05 -4.00
N ASP A 84 -8.74 -5.31 -4.35
CA ASP A 84 -10.04 -5.74 -4.89
C ASP A 84 -11.04 -6.03 -3.75
N LEU A 85 -11.89 -5.05 -3.44
CA LEU A 85 -12.94 -5.20 -2.43
C LEU A 85 -13.93 -6.32 -2.78
N GLU A 86 -14.24 -6.52 -4.05
CA GLU A 86 -15.20 -7.53 -4.47
C GLU A 86 -14.65 -8.94 -4.20
N GLN A 87 -13.42 -9.22 -4.62
CA GLN A 87 -12.80 -10.51 -4.36
C GLN A 87 -12.58 -10.75 -2.86
N LEU A 88 -12.23 -9.69 -2.12
CA LEU A 88 -12.12 -9.74 -0.67
C LEU A 88 -13.46 -10.12 -0.01
N ALA A 89 -14.56 -9.45 -0.39
CA ALA A 89 -15.90 -9.72 0.13
C ALA A 89 -16.42 -11.12 -0.24
N ARG A 90 -16.20 -11.56 -1.49
CA ARG A 90 -16.56 -12.92 -1.93
C ARG A 90 -15.80 -13.98 -1.13
N THR A 91 -14.50 -13.78 -0.93
CA THR A 91 -13.67 -14.69 -0.15
C THR A 91 -14.09 -14.71 1.31
N TYR A 92 -14.47 -13.57 1.88
CA TYR A 92 -15.04 -13.48 3.22
C TYR A 92 -16.31 -14.34 3.37
N LEU A 93 -17.25 -14.26 2.43
CA LEU A 93 -18.48 -15.06 2.47
C LEU A 93 -18.19 -16.56 2.40
N ILE A 94 -17.30 -16.97 1.50
CA ILE A 94 -16.86 -18.38 1.40
C ILE A 94 -16.22 -18.84 2.72
N ALA A 95 -15.30 -18.04 3.26
CA ALA A 95 -14.61 -18.38 4.50
C ALA A 95 -15.58 -18.46 5.68
N LEU A 96 -16.56 -17.57 5.75
CA LEU A 96 -17.61 -17.58 6.77
C LEU A 96 -18.44 -18.87 6.70
N GLU A 97 -18.92 -19.25 5.51
CA GLU A 97 -19.70 -20.48 5.32
C GLU A 97 -18.92 -21.73 5.69
N GLN A 98 -17.67 -21.84 5.23
CA GLN A 98 -16.82 -23.00 5.47
C GLN A 98 -16.33 -23.10 6.94
N ALA A 99 -16.02 -21.97 7.57
CA ALA A 99 -15.69 -21.97 9.00
C ALA A 99 -16.91 -22.36 9.85
N SER A 100 -18.10 -21.86 9.48
CA SER A 100 -19.36 -22.18 10.19
C SER A 100 -19.79 -23.64 10.03
N SER A 101 -19.39 -24.31 8.95
CA SER A 101 -19.60 -25.75 8.75
C SER A 101 -18.60 -26.64 9.51
N GLY A 102 -17.65 -26.05 10.25
CA GLY A 102 -16.71 -26.75 11.11
C GLY A 102 -15.33 -27.01 10.49
N SER A 103 -15.01 -26.42 9.34
CA SER A 103 -13.66 -26.57 8.76
C SER A 103 -12.62 -25.74 9.53
N GLN A 104 -11.68 -26.43 10.17
CA GLN A 104 -10.57 -25.78 10.89
C GLN A 104 -9.62 -25.01 9.97
N GLU A 105 -9.38 -25.52 8.75
CA GLU A 105 -8.59 -24.82 7.74
C GLU A 105 -9.22 -23.47 7.38
N TRP A 106 -10.53 -23.48 7.11
CA TRP A 106 -11.25 -22.26 6.74
C TRP A 106 -11.49 -21.32 7.91
N ALA A 107 -11.46 -21.80 9.16
CA ALA A 107 -11.45 -20.92 10.33
C ALA A 107 -10.22 -20.00 10.35
N ALA A 108 -9.03 -20.52 9.96
CA ALA A 108 -7.84 -19.69 9.81
C ALA A 108 -7.93 -18.72 8.61
N ASN A 109 -8.51 -19.17 7.48
CA ASN A 109 -8.77 -18.31 6.32
C ASN A 109 -9.73 -17.17 6.66
N TYR A 110 -10.74 -17.46 7.49
CA TYR A 110 -11.68 -16.48 8.00
C TYR A 110 -11.00 -15.43 8.89
N GLU A 111 -10.14 -15.86 9.82
CA GLU A 111 -9.35 -14.92 10.64
C GLU A 111 -8.52 -13.99 9.74
N TRP A 112 -7.83 -14.56 8.74
CA TRP A 112 -7.00 -13.79 7.83
C TRP A 112 -7.80 -12.81 6.97
N ILE A 113 -8.92 -13.23 6.38
CA ILE A 113 -9.69 -12.37 5.47
C ILE A 113 -10.33 -11.18 6.22
N LEU A 114 -10.70 -11.37 7.49
CA LEU A 114 -11.12 -10.27 8.35
C LEU A 114 -9.98 -9.30 8.64
N LEU A 115 -8.79 -9.80 8.93
CA LEU A 115 -7.61 -8.95 9.11
C LEU A 115 -7.28 -8.17 7.84
N GLU A 116 -7.25 -8.83 6.69
CA GLU A 116 -6.98 -8.20 5.40
C GLU A 116 -7.99 -7.09 5.07
N MET A 117 -9.27 -7.30 5.38
CA MET A 117 -10.34 -6.32 5.14
C MET A 117 -10.35 -5.17 6.14
N TYR A 118 -10.18 -5.44 7.43
CA TYR A 118 -10.33 -4.41 8.46
C TYR A 118 -9.02 -3.74 8.85
N ASP A 119 -7.94 -4.49 9.02
CA ASP A 119 -6.67 -3.95 9.54
C ASP A 119 -6.14 -2.83 8.63
N GLN A 120 -6.34 -2.93 7.32
CA GLN A 120 -5.96 -1.89 6.36
C GLN A 120 -6.65 -0.53 6.62
N THR A 121 -7.86 -0.52 7.17
CA THR A 121 -8.69 0.68 7.35
C THR A 121 -8.76 1.16 8.81
N VAL A 122 -8.65 0.23 9.77
CA VAL A 122 -8.83 0.51 11.21
C VAL A 122 -7.54 0.56 12.02
N ARG A 123 -6.40 0.11 11.46
CA ARG A 123 -5.14 0.07 12.22
C ARG A 123 -4.74 1.44 12.76
N CYS A 124 -4.03 1.39 13.89
CA CYS A 124 -3.54 2.56 14.62
C CYS A 124 -2.03 2.52 14.86
N ARG A 125 -1.33 1.58 14.22
CA ARG A 125 0.13 1.40 14.31
C ARG A 125 0.67 0.79 13.01
N PRO A 126 1.96 1.02 12.68
CA PRO A 126 2.58 0.46 11.49
C PRO A 126 2.46 -1.06 11.41
N GLY A 127 2.05 -1.57 10.25
CA GLY A 127 1.85 -2.99 9.96
C GLY A 127 0.66 -3.66 10.66
N GLY A 128 0.00 -2.98 11.60
CA GLY A 128 -1.24 -3.42 12.23
C GLY A 128 -1.19 -4.81 12.89
N ASP A 129 -2.30 -5.54 12.77
CA ASP A 129 -2.44 -6.93 13.19
C ASP A 129 -2.05 -7.93 12.09
N MET A 130 -2.08 -7.52 10.80
CA MET A 130 -1.60 -8.36 9.70
C MET A 130 -0.11 -8.69 9.84
N ALA A 131 0.73 -7.70 10.11
CA ALA A 131 2.16 -7.94 10.32
C ALA A 131 2.41 -8.83 11.55
N ALA A 132 1.59 -8.70 12.59
CA ALA A 132 1.66 -9.57 13.77
C ALA A 132 1.28 -11.02 13.43
N TYR A 133 0.25 -11.22 12.61
CA TYR A 133 -0.17 -12.52 12.10
C TYR A 133 0.92 -13.20 11.26
N LEU A 134 1.48 -12.48 10.29
CA LEU A 134 2.61 -12.95 9.46
C LEU A 134 3.89 -13.20 10.27
N SER A 135 3.96 -12.60 11.46
CA SER A 135 5.04 -12.79 12.44
C SER A 135 4.69 -13.85 13.49
N ARG A 136 3.77 -14.79 13.24
CA ARG A 136 3.55 -15.98 14.09
C ARG A 136 4.57 -17.08 13.81
N GLU A 137 4.84 -17.92 14.80
CA GLU A 137 5.74 -19.08 14.64
C GLU A 137 5.21 -20.07 13.61
N TYR A 138 3.92 -20.35 13.72
CA TYR A 138 3.18 -21.22 12.85
C TYR A 138 1.98 -20.45 12.28
N ILE A 139 1.82 -20.52 10.95
CA ILE A 139 0.72 -19.92 10.22
C ILE A 139 -0.07 -21.06 9.59
N PRO A 140 -1.24 -21.43 10.13
CA PRO A 140 -1.98 -22.63 9.69
C PRO A 140 -2.42 -22.58 8.22
N ASN A 141 -2.62 -21.39 7.68
CA ASN A 141 -3.09 -21.13 6.33
C ASN A 141 -2.05 -20.38 5.47
N GLU A 142 -0.76 -20.61 5.68
CA GLU A 142 0.33 -19.90 4.99
C GLU A 142 0.16 -19.89 3.46
N THR A 143 -0.21 -21.02 2.86
CA THR A 143 -0.45 -21.14 1.40
C THR A 143 -1.57 -20.20 0.93
N PHE A 144 -2.65 -20.07 1.71
CA PHE A 144 -3.76 -19.19 1.39
C PHE A 144 -3.32 -17.72 1.43
N VAL A 145 -2.59 -17.34 2.48
CA VAL A 145 -2.07 -15.98 2.65
C VAL A 145 -1.09 -15.59 1.54
N LEU A 146 -0.17 -16.50 1.19
CA LEU A 146 0.80 -16.31 0.11
C LEU A 146 0.13 -16.18 -1.26
N LYS A 147 -0.95 -16.92 -1.51
CA LYS A 147 -1.70 -16.81 -2.76
C LYS A 147 -2.36 -15.44 -2.93
N ARG A 148 -2.74 -14.79 -1.83
CA ARG A 148 -3.40 -13.47 -1.85
C ARG A 148 -2.39 -12.33 -1.96
N LEU A 149 -1.41 -12.27 -1.06
CA LEU A 149 -0.47 -11.16 -0.97
C LEU A 149 0.83 -11.34 -1.79
N GLY A 150 1.07 -12.53 -2.34
CA GLY A 150 2.25 -12.83 -3.15
C GLY A 150 3.58 -12.66 -2.40
N VAL A 151 4.54 -12.06 -3.10
CA VAL A 151 5.95 -11.95 -2.65
C VAL A 151 6.10 -11.13 -1.38
N GLU A 152 5.25 -10.13 -1.13
CA GLU A 152 5.34 -9.29 0.07
C GLU A 152 5.10 -10.08 1.36
N ALA A 153 4.06 -10.92 1.39
CA ALA A 153 3.82 -11.80 2.53
C ALA A 153 4.97 -12.80 2.72
N LYS A 154 5.48 -13.36 1.62
CA LYS A 154 6.64 -14.27 1.66
C LYS A 154 7.84 -13.60 2.34
N ASN A 155 8.19 -12.39 1.92
CA ASN A 155 9.30 -11.63 2.48
C ASN A 155 9.10 -11.30 3.97
N LEU A 156 7.88 -10.95 4.38
CA LEU A 156 7.55 -10.66 5.78
C LEU A 156 7.66 -11.92 6.66
N ILE A 157 7.10 -13.05 6.20
CA ILE A 157 7.18 -14.35 6.91
C ILE A 157 8.65 -14.78 7.06
N GLU A 158 9.43 -14.72 5.98
CA GLU A 158 10.85 -15.07 6.00
C GLU A 158 11.66 -14.15 6.93
N THR A 159 11.38 -12.86 6.93
CA THR A 159 12.01 -11.90 7.84
C THR A 159 11.67 -12.21 9.30
N GLY A 160 10.41 -12.55 9.58
CA GLY A 160 9.96 -13.01 10.89
C GLY A 160 10.70 -14.27 11.36
N ARG A 161 10.83 -15.27 10.47
CA ARG A 161 11.59 -16.51 10.73
C ARG A 161 13.06 -16.22 11.03
N LYS A 162 13.72 -15.40 10.21
CA LYS A 162 15.14 -15.00 10.41
C LYS A 162 15.36 -14.25 11.73
N ARG A 163 14.43 -13.38 12.14
CA ARG A 163 14.51 -12.66 13.42
C ARG A 163 14.46 -13.60 14.63
N ARG A 164 13.72 -14.70 14.55
CA ARG A 164 13.66 -15.72 15.63
C ARG A 164 14.89 -16.62 15.68
N GLN A 165 15.49 -16.91 14.52
CA GLN A 165 16.68 -17.74 14.43
C GLN A 165 17.97 -17.02 14.87
N LYS A 166 17.97 -15.68 14.94
CA LYS A 166 19.08 -14.95 15.57
C LYS A 166 19.11 -15.28 17.07
N PRO A 167 20.24 -15.77 17.62
CA PRO A 167 20.39 -15.90 19.06
C PRO A 167 20.11 -14.55 19.71
N GLN A 168 19.40 -14.54 20.85
CA GLN A 168 19.48 -13.39 21.75
C GLN A 168 20.97 -13.08 21.94
N PRO A 169 21.43 -11.82 21.74
CA PRO A 169 22.79 -11.49 22.10
C PRO A 169 22.97 -11.94 23.55
N ALA A 170 23.93 -12.85 23.78
CA ALA A 170 24.28 -13.33 25.11
C ALA A 170 24.32 -12.12 26.03
N SER A 171 23.66 -12.23 27.18
CA SER A 171 23.62 -11.20 28.20
C SER A 171 25.04 -10.67 28.41
N VAL A 172 25.32 -9.49 27.85
CA VAL A 172 26.55 -8.78 28.15
C VAL A 172 26.53 -8.56 29.65
N PRO A 173 27.57 -8.95 30.41
CA PRO A 173 27.60 -8.72 31.85
C PRO A 173 27.29 -7.25 32.11
N GLU A 174 26.32 -6.98 32.98
CA GLU A 174 25.86 -5.64 33.35
C GLU A 174 27.04 -4.78 33.82
N SER A 175 27.63 -4.04 32.89
CA SER A 175 28.46 -2.89 33.19
C SER A 175 27.52 -1.75 33.57
N GLN A 176 27.47 -1.47 34.88
CA GLN A 176 26.53 -0.56 35.58
C GLN A 176 26.62 0.94 35.19
N SER A 177 27.10 1.31 33.99
CA SER A 177 27.33 2.72 33.63
C SER A 177 26.71 3.19 32.30
N LYS A 178 25.87 2.38 31.64
CA LYS A 178 25.36 2.71 30.28
C LYS A 178 23.96 3.34 30.12
N PRO A 179 23.14 3.69 31.13
CA PRO A 179 21.82 4.30 30.84
C PRO A 179 21.93 5.77 30.41
N LEU A 180 22.94 6.51 30.89
CA LEU A 180 23.07 7.95 30.62
C LEU A 180 23.66 8.20 29.21
N LEU A 181 24.71 7.47 28.84
CA LEU A 181 25.35 7.58 27.53
C LEU A 181 24.43 7.15 26.38
N GLN A 182 23.58 6.13 26.58
CA GLN A 182 22.55 5.76 25.58
C GLN A 182 21.48 6.83 25.41
N LYS A 183 21.06 7.48 26.50
CA LYS A 183 20.11 8.61 26.44
C LYS A 183 20.73 9.79 25.70
N ILE A 184 21.97 10.15 26.01
CA ILE A 184 22.73 11.21 25.33
C ILE A 184 22.92 10.89 23.85
N TYR A 185 23.27 9.64 23.52
CA TYR A 185 23.41 9.19 22.13
C TYR A 185 22.09 9.29 21.35
N ARG A 186 20.96 8.89 21.95
CA ARG A 186 19.63 9.04 21.34
C ARG A 186 19.23 10.51 21.20
N PHE A 187 19.58 11.34 22.17
CA PHE A 187 19.32 12.79 22.17
C PHE A 187 20.08 13.53 21.07
N ILE A 188 21.35 13.17 20.85
CA ILE A 188 22.21 13.77 19.83
C ILE A 188 21.88 13.22 18.43
N ARG A 189 21.55 11.92 18.31
CA ARG A 189 21.28 11.26 17.03
C ARG A 189 19.85 11.45 16.50
N TYR A 190 18.88 11.70 17.39
CA TYR A 190 17.47 11.94 17.03
C TYR A 190 16.99 13.25 17.65
N SER A 191 17.10 14.35 16.89
CA SER A 191 16.66 15.71 17.24
C SER A 191 15.20 15.78 17.78
N THR A 192 14.38 14.79 17.45
CA THR A 192 12.97 14.70 17.88
C THR A 192 12.75 14.05 19.26
N TYR A 193 13.73 13.34 19.82
CA TYR A 193 13.58 12.59 21.07
C TYR A 193 13.23 13.43 22.31
N PRO A 194 13.93 14.56 22.61
CA PRO A 194 13.51 15.47 23.70
C PRO A 194 12.08 15.97 23.56
N ARG A 195 11.69 16.33 22.33
CA ARG A 195 10.35 16.83 22.02
C ARG A 195 9.29 15.78 22.34
N GLU A 196 9.50 14.52 21.95
CA GLU A 196 8.56 13.44 22.24
C GLU A 196 8.42 13.14 23.73
N LEU A 197 9.53 13.20 24.49
CA LEU A 197 9.48 13.02 25.94
C LEU A 197 8.69 14.14 26.63
N LEU A 198 8.90 15.39 26.21
CA LEU A 198 8.16 16.55 26.71
C LEU A 198 6.66 16.44 26.38
N LEU A 199 6.33 16.10 25.12
CA LEU A 199 4.93 15.90 24.69
C LEU A 199 4.26 14.79 25.50
N LYS A 200 4.95 13.68 25.75
CA LYS A 200 4.44 12.58 26.57
C LYS A 200 4.18 13.02 28.01
N LEU A 201 5.07 13.84 28.58
CA LEU A 201 4.93 14.35 29.95
C LEU A 201 3.77 15.36 30.07
N LEU A 202 3.63 16.26 29.09
CA LEU A 202 2.59 17.29 29.08
C LEU A 202 1.19 16.72 28.79
N LEU A 203 1.08 15.79 27.84
CA LEU A 203 -0.21 15.26 27.39
C LEU A 203 -0.67 14.04 28.19
N GLY A 204 0.22 13.37 28.93
CA GLY A 204 -0.14 12.21 29.75
C GLY A 204 -0.86 11.12 28.94
N GLN A 205 -2.13 10.86 29.29
CA GLN A 205 -2.96 9.86 28.59
C GLN A 205 -3.31 10.27 27.16
N ASP A 206 -3.40 11.57 26.86
CA ASP A 206 -3.75 12.11 25.55
C ASP A 206 -2.61 11.97 24.53
N TYR A 207 -1.39 11.69 25.00
CA TYR A 207 -0.25 11.40 24.11
C TYR A 207 -0.56 10.22 23.16
N ARG A 208 -1.37 9.25 23.62
CA ARG A 208 -1.81 8.13 22.76
C ARG A 208 -2.68 8.63 21.60
N ALA A 209 -3.58 9.58 21.84
CA ALA A 209 -4.41 10.16 20.78
C ALA A 209 -3.54 10.89 19.73
N LEU A 210 -2.51 11.61 20.16
CA LEU A 210 -1.53 12.23 19.26
C LEU A 210 -0.77 11.19 18.41
N GLN A 211 -0.33 10.09 19.01
CA GLN A 211 0.35 9.01 18.29
C GLN A 211 -0.56 8.37 17.23
N ILE A 212 -1.81 8.08 17.60
CA ILE A 212 -2.81 7.54 16.68
C ILE A 212 -3.10 8.54 15.55
N GLY A 213 -3.29 9.82 15.87
CA GLY A 213 -3.55 10.87 14.88
C GLY A 213 -2.41 10.99 13.87
N ARG A 214 -1.16 11.07 14.33
CA ARG A 214 0.02 11.10 13.45
C ARG A 214 0.13 9.86 12.57
N PHE A 215 -0.16 8.68 13.12
CA PHE A 215 -0.16 7.45 12.35
C PHE A 215 -1.26 7.44 11.28
N ARG A 216 -2.49 7.84 11.62
CA ARG A 216 -3.59 7.88 10.64
C ARG A 216 -3.38 8.93 9.54
N GLN A 217 -2.46 9.88 9.75
CA GLN A 217 -2.03 10.89 8.78
C GLN A 217 -0.75 10.50 8.03
N SER A 218 -0.16 9.31 8.27
CA SER A 218 1.11 8.92 7.65
C SER A 218 1.00 8.50 6.17
N GLY A 219 -0.23 8.31 5.68
CA GLY A 219 -0.49 7.72 4.37
C GLY A 219 -0.52 6.18 4.35
N GLU A 220 -0.28 5.50 5.48
CA GLU A 220 -0.32 4.03 5.52
C GLU A 220 -1.75 3.47 5.56
N VAL A 221 -2.72 4.23 6.09
CA VAL A 221 -4.10 3.75 6.28
C VAL A 221 -4.89 3.87 4.98
N HIS A 222 -5.63 2.82 4.63
CA HIS A 222 -6.60 2.87 3.53
C HIS A 222 -7.81 3.67 4.02
N GLN A 223 -8.10 4.76 3.33
CA GLN A 223 -9.25 5.62 3.59
C GLN A 223 -10.50 5.13 2.86
N TRP A 224 -10.33 4.36 1.77
CA TRP A 224 -11.42 3.79 1.01
C TRP A 224 -11.01 2.47 0.35
N MET A 225 -11.98 1.65 -0.06
CA MET A 225 -11.78 0.44 -0.84
C MET A 225 -12.71 0.46 -2.04
N TYR A 226 -12.28 -0.14 -3.14
CA TYR A 226 -12.99 -0.09 -4.41
C TYR A 226 -13.28 -1.49 -4.93
N ASP A 227 -14.45 -1.63 -5.53
CA ASP A 227 -14.80 -2.75 -6.39
C ASP A 227 -14.89 -2.29 -7.85
N ARG A 228 -15.12 -3.22 -8.78
CA ARG A 228 -15.22 -2.92 -10.20
C ARG A 228 -16.27 -1.85 -10.53
N TYR A 229 -17.37 -1.78 -9.77
CA TYR A 229 -18.47 -0.86 -10.05
C TYR A 229 -18.15 0.55 -9.53
N SER A 230 -17.83 0.65 -8.24
CA SER A 230 -17.52 1.91 -7.57
C SER A 230 -16.30 2.63 -8.15
N LEU A 231 -15.27 1.88 -8.59
CA LEU A 231 -14.13 2.47 -9.29
C LEU A 231 -14.54 2.97 -10.68
N SER A 232 -15.32 2.19 -11.44
CA SER A 232 -15.79 2.62 -12.77
C SER A 232 -16.64 3.89 -12.68
N VAL A 233 -17.59 3.96 -11.75
CA VAL A 233 -18.41 5.16 -11.52
C VAL A 233 -17.55 6.38 -11.20
N LEU A 234 -16.51 6.22 -10.38
CA LEU A 234 -15.60 7.31 -10.05
C LEU A 234 -14.78 7.77 -11.26
N LEU A 235 -14.34 6.86 -12.11
CA LEU A 235 -13.62 7.18 -13.35
C LEU A 235 -14.53 7.93 -14.35
N GLU A 236 -15.78 7.50 -14.52
CA GLU A 236 -16.78 8.19 -15.35
C GLU A 236 -17.03 9.63 -14.86
N GLN A 237 -17.13 9.83 -13.55
CA GLN A 237 -17.27 11.16 -12.92
C GLN A 237 -16.07 12.08 -13.22
N CYS A 238 -14.90 11.52 -13.52
CA CYS A 238 -13.69 12.23 -13.91
C CYS A 238 -13.55 12.43 -15.43
N ALA A 239 -14.63 12.22 -16.19
CA ALA A 239 -14.70 12.33 -17.64
C ALA A 239 -13.74 11.37 -18.39
N LEU A 240 -13.42 10.23 -17.79
CA LEU A 240 -12.72 9.14 -18.47
C LEU A 240 -13.75 8.19 -19.10
N GLU A 241 -13.40 7.63 -20.25
CA GLU A 241 -14.24 6.69 -21.00
C GLU A 241 -13.49 5.39 -21.31
N GLY A 242 -14.14 4.44 -22.00
CA GLY A 242 -13.49 3.17 -22.36
C GLY A 242 -13.04 2.35 -21.16
N ILE A 243 -13.78 2.45 -20.04
CA ILE A 243 -13.43 1.82 -18.77
C ILE A 243 -13.53 0.30 -18.91
N VAL A 244 -12.42 -0.38 -18.65
CA VAL A 244 -12.32 -1.82 -18.81
C VAL A 244 -11.48 -2.43 -17.69
N GLN A 245 -11.98 -3.52 -17.12
CA GLN A 245 -11.20 -4.33 -16.20
C GLN A 245 -10.13 -5.11 -16.98
N ARG A 246 -8.90 -5.10 -16.47
CA ARG A 246 -7.74 -5.79 -17.02
C ARG A 246 -7.23 -6.86 -16.07
N THR A 247 -6.26 -7.62 -16.56
CA THR A 247 -5.38 -8.43 -15.72
C THR A 247 -4.05 -7.70 -15.51
N ALA A 248 -3.15 -8.27 -14.72
CA ALA A 248 -1.79 -7.76 -14.55
C ALA A 248 -0.98 -7.73 -15.85
N THR A 249 -1.33 -8.55 -16.85
CA THR A 249 -0.59 -8.70 -18.12
C THR A 249 -1.28 -8.07 -19.32
N GLU A 250 -2.60 -7.90 -19.27
CA GLU A 250 -3.37 -7.26 -20.34
C GLU A 250 -3.40 -5.74 -20.15
N SER A 251 -3.11 -5.00 -21.22
CA SER A 251 -3.11 -3.54 -21.20
C SER A 251 -3.29 -2.94 -22.58
N TYR A 252 -3.86 -1.73 -22.65
CA TYR A 252 -3.75 -0.86 -23.83
C TYR A 252 -2.32 -0.34 -24.05
N ILE A 253 -1.48 -0.39 -23.03
CA ILE A 253 -0.09 0.09 -23.05
C ILE A 253 0.77 -0.99 -23.75
N PRO A 254 1.47 -0.66 -24.85
CA PRO A 254 2.37 -1.60 -25.51
C PRO A 254 3.47 -2.06 -24.57
N GLU A 255 3.89 -3.33 -24.71
CA GLU A 255 5.01 -3.90 -23.94
C GLU A 255 4.82 -3.81 -22.41
N TRP A 256 3.56 -3.78 -21.93
CA TRP A 256 3.23 -3.56 -20.51
C TRP A 256 3.97 -4.48 -19.54
N VAL A 257 4.06 -5.78 -19.88
CA VAL A 257 4.71 -6.79 -19.04
C VAL A 257 6.21 -6.52 -18.88
N ASP A 258 6.86 -5.91 -19.87
CA ASP A 258 8.30 -5.65 -19.85
C ASP A 258 8.67 -4.57 -18.83
N PHE A 259 7.72 -3.71 -18.44
CA PHE A 259 7.94 -2.73 -17.37
C PHE A 259 7.98 -3.36 -15.97
N ASN A 260 7.46 -4.58 -15.79
CA ASN A 260 7.40 -5.28 -14.50
C ASN A 260 6.77 -4.44 -13.37
N LEU A 261 5.74 -3.65 -13.70
CA LEU A 261 5.02 -2.78 -12.75
C LEU A 261 3.82 -3.46 -12.08
N ASP A 262 3.14 -4.38 -12.77
CA ASP A 262 2.07 -5.23 -12.21
C ASP A 262 2.44 -6.73 -12.15
N THR A 263 3.61 -7.08 -12.69
CA THR A 263 4.16 -8.44 -12.68
C THR A 263 5.55 -8.46 -12.10
N GLU A 264 5.94 -9.55 -11.46
CA GLU A 264 7.31 -9.84 -11.10
C GLU A 264 8.13 -10.22 -12.35
N PRO A 265 9.47 -10.17 -12.30
CA PRO A 265 10.33 -10.52 -13.45
C PRO A 265 10.15 -11.96 -13.97
N ASP A 266 9.58 -12.86 -13.16
CA ASP A 266 9.26 -14.23 -13.56
C ASP A 266 7.85 -14.36 -14.19
N GLY A 267 7.14 -13.25 -14.36
CA GLY A 267 5.79 -13.18 -14.91
C GLY A 267 4.67 -13.42 -13.90
N THR A 268 4.98 -13.70 -12.63
CA THR A 268 3.95 -13.83 -11.59
C THR A 268 3.32 -12.47 -11.27
N VAL A 269 2.06 -12.46 -10.83
CA VAL A 269 1.33 -11.21 -10.54
C VAL A 269 1.86 -10.56 -9.25
N TYR A 270 2.18 -9.28 -9.32
CA TYR A 270 2.43 -8.45 -8.15
C TYR A 270 1.10 -8.11 -7.48
N LYS A 271 0.99 -8.39 -6.18
CA LYS A 271 -0.23 -8.26 -5.39
C LYS A 271 -1.46 -8.91 -6.08
N PRO A 272 -1.52 -10.25 -6.11
CA PRO A 272 -2.56 -11.01 -6.81
C PRO A 272 -4.01 -10.68 -6.44
N ASP A 273 -4.23 -10.05 -5.29
CA ASP A 273 -5.52 -9.58 -4.77
C ASP A 273 -5.94 -8.19 -5.31
N SER A 274 -5.27 -7.69 -6.35
CA SER A 274 -5.55 -6.37 -6.93
C SER A 274 -6.64 -6.39 -8.00
N LEU A 275 -7.37 -5.28 -8.08
CA LEU A 275 -8.26 -4.91 -9.17
C LEU A 275 -7.50 -3.98 -10.12
N PHE A 276 -7.44 -4.36 -11.40
CA PHE A 276 -6.79 -3.58 -12.45
C PHE A 276 -7.87 -2.99 -13.37
N ILE A 277 -7.92 -1.66 -13.48
CA ILE A 277 -8.83 -0.98 -14.40
C ILE A 277 -8.04 -0.01 -15.28
N GLU A 278 -8.37 -0.01 -16.57
CA GLU A 278 -7.90 0.99 -17.51
C GLU A 278 -9.05 1.86 -17.99
N ALA A 279 -8.76 3.13 -18.23
CA ALA A 279 -9.68 4.08 -18.83
C ALA A 279 -8.90 5.02 -19.76
N ILE A 280 -9.62 5.66 -20.69
CA ILE A 280 -9.07 6.50 -21.74
C ILE A 280 -9.57 7.93 -21.52
N LYS A 281 -8.68 8.91 -21.67
CA LYS A 281 -9.11 10.31 -21.77
C LYS A 281 -9.76 10.53 -23.14
N PRO A 282 -11.01 11.03 -23.22
CA PRO A 282 -11.69 11.23 -24.49
C PRO A 282 -10.93 12.20 -25.40
N ALA A 283 -11.17 12.07 -26.70
CA ALA A 283 -10.76 13.07 -27.67
C ALA A 283 -11.47 14.41 -27.42
N PRO A 284 -10.87 15.56 -27.79
CA PRO A 284 -11.48 16.87 -27.60
C PRO A 284 -12.73 17.07 -28.45
#